data_AF-A0A7C1D2T7-F1
#
_entry.id   AF-A0A7C1D2T7-F1
#
_cell.length_a   1.000
_cell.length_b   1.000
_cell.length_c   1.000
_cell.angle_alpha   90.00
_cell.angle_beta   90.00
_cell.angle_gamma   90.00
#
_symmetry.space_group_name_H-M   'P 1'
#
loop_
_entity.id
_entity.type
_entity.pdbx_description
1 polymer ?
#
loop_
_entity_poly.entity_id
_entity_poly.type
_entity_poly.pdbx_seq_one_letter_code
_entity_poly.pdbx_strand_id
1 'polypeptide(L)'
;MINFYKRSDIFKCKAAGHDKFDNRVSVYHVLRVKKCYPQGCIYFKWKCKLLNKGKSCKRGFKHVGKKCFGCKYYYDEKINNQPSLMLEEGSYEQFLDELDTFEDWMDSLQLKNTDIEGEIISVKPALVKTIENNNSRLNLNGYFLHFNDAFIETTHWEDHCYAFIFPDMQKRFEFAAGDRIEFRARVGLDWGRLVFNKINSVQMLNRSGNQSWSNSEALVARHTIVTHHKQRTKCLHCQFGILVDVVDKSLPRWKRSRELMCLKSVNDPEVCVYHVFENLIEQQEWCGE
;
A
#
# COMPACT_ATOMS: atom_id res chain seq x y z
N MET A 1 19.63 0.15 -5.92
CA MET A 1 18.77 1.37 -5.75
C MET A 1 17.51 0.98 -4.97
N ILE A 2 17.00 1.86 -4.10
CA ILE A 2 15.84 1.58 -3.23
C ILE A 2 14.70 2.60 -3.41
N ASN A 3 13.52 2.33 -2.83
CA ASN A 3 12.36 3.21 -2.93
C ASN A 3 12.32 4.29 -1.84
N PHE A 4 12.91 5.45 -2.13
CA PHE A 4 12.92 6.60 -1.21
C PHE A 4 11.53 7.09 -0.80
N TYR A 5 10.54 6.94 -1.67
CA TYR A 5 9.15 7.32 -1.38
C TYR A 5 8.46 6.44 -0.35
N LYS A 6 8.92 5.20 -0.15
CA LYS A 6 8.35 4.26 0.82
C LYS A 6 9.08 4.23 2.16
N ARG A 7 10.24 4.88 2.28
CA ARG A 7 10.94 5.09 3.55
C ARG A 7 10.00 5.66 4.60
N SER A 8 9.94 5.00 5.75
CA SER A 8 9.07 5.32 6.90
C SER A 8 9.85 5.70 8.15
N ASP A 9 11.17 5.66 8.04
CA ASP A 9 12.18 6.03 9.02
C ASP A 9 12.55 7.52 8.97
N ILE A 10 11.97 8.30 8.04
CA ILE A 10 12.26 9.74 7.89
C ILE A 10 11.32 10.61 8.74
N PHE A 11 10.01 10.33 8.70
CA PHE A 11 8.99 11.20 9.29
C PHE A 11 8.12 10.47 10.33
N LYS A 12 7.90 11.15 11.45
CA LYS A 12 6.92 10.76 12.48
C LYS A 12 5.86 11.84 12.66
N CYS A 13 4.59 11.47 12.71
CA CYS A 13 3.49 12.42 12.84
C CYS A 13 2.39 11.89 13.75
N LYS A 14 2.06 12.63 14.82
CA LYS A 14 1.07 12.24 15.86
C LYS A 14 -0.41 12.39 15.44
N ALA A 15 -0.69 12.57 14.15
CA ALA A 15 -2.07 12.63 13.70
C ALA A 15 -2.75 11.28 13.94
N ALA A 16 -3.95 11.29 14.54
CA ALA A 16 -4.67 10.06 14.92
C ALA A 16 -4.88 9.06 13.76
N GLY A 17 -4.90 9.53 12.51
CA GLY A 17 -4.98 8.66 11.33
C GLY A 17 -3.72 7.82 11.07
N HIS A 18 -2.57 8.21 11.63
CA HIS A 18 -1.28 7.54 11.46
C HIS A 18 -0.97 6.54 12.59
N ASP A 19 -1.81 6.46 13.61
CA ASP A 19 -1.63 5.56 14.75
C ASP A 19 -1.57 4.08 14.34
N LYS A 20 -2.26 3.73 13.24
CA LYS A 20 -2.22 2.39 12.64
C LYS A 20 -0.85 1.98 12.07
N PHE A 21 0.08 2.93 11.96
CA PHE A 21 1.43 2.77 11.41
C PHE A 21 2.50 3.20 12.44
N ASP A 22 2.19 3.08 13.74
CA ASP A 22 3.08 3.51 14.83
C ASP A 22 3.53 4.99 14.71
N ASN A 23 2.67 5.81 14.11
CA ASN A 23 2.91 7.22 13.77
C ASN A 23 4.07 7.46 12.78
N ARG A 24 4.61 6.41 12.16
CA ARG A 24 5.57 6.50 11.05
C ARG A 24 4.82 6.78 9.76
N VAL A 25 5.34 7.70 8.96
CA VAL A 25 4.67 8.13 7.73
C VAL A 25 5.66 8.09 6.58
N SER A 26 5.25 7.44 5.48
CA SER A 26 6.09 7.35 4.29
C SER A 26 6.41 8.74 3.72
N VAL A 27 7.63 8.92 3.22
CA VAL A 27 8.08 10.13 2.51
C VAL A 27 7.07 10.60 1.46
N TYR A 28 6.56 9.69 0.63
CA TYR A 28 5.56 10.00 -0.40
C TYR A 28 4.32 10.72 0.16
N HIS A 29 3.82 10.27 1.31
CA HIS A 29 2.63 10.85 1.91
C HIS A 29 2.90 12.27 2.42
N VAL A 30 4.05 12.49 3.05
CA VAL A 30 4.42 13.79 3.63
C VAL A 30 4.76 14.80 2.53
N LEU A 31 5.62 14.42 1.58
CA LEU A 31 6.18 15.33 0.60
C LEU A 31 5.36 15.45 -0.70
N ARG A 32 4.69 14.38 -1.17
CA ARG A 32 3.93 14.42 -2.43
C ARG A 32 2.43 14.58 -2.23
N VAL A 33 1.84 13.87 -1.28
CA VAL A 33 0.37 13.88 -1.06
C VAL A 33 -0.08 15.04 -0.18
N LYS A 34 0.53 15.21 0.99
CA LYS A 34 0.11 16.23 1.97
C LYS A 34 0.87 17.53 1.83
N LYS A 35 2.12 17.49 1.36
CA LYS A 35 3.02 18.64 1.27
C LYS A 35 3.05 19.42 2.58
N CYS A 36 3.15 18.68 3.69
CA CYS A 36 2.91 19.21 5.03
C CYS A 36 4.17 19.29 5.89
N TYR A 37 5.34 19.05 5.32
CA TYR A 37 6.60 19.29 6.00
C TYR A 37 7.27 20.52 5.38
N PRO A 38 7.83 21.44 6.19
CA PRO A 38 7.89 21.42 7.65
C PRO A 38 6.65 21.99 8.37
N GLN A 39 5.66 22.58 7.69
CA GLN A 39 4.66 23.46 8.33
C GLN A 39 3.54 22.76 9.11
N GLY A 40 3.33 21.47 8.85
CA GLY A 40 2.27 20.65 9.42
C GLY A 40 0.94 20.67 8.66
N CYS A 41 0.02 19.80 9.09
CA CYS A 41 -1.36 19.74 8.62
C CYS A 41 -2.31 20.37 9.64
N ILE A 42 -3.14 21.32 9.22
CA ILE A 42 -4.17 21.93 10.06
C ILE A 42 -5.50 21.19 9.90
N TYR A 43 -6.08 20.78 11.01
CA TYR A 43 -7.40 20.16 11.09
C TYR A 43 -8.32 20.98 11.99
N PHE A 44 -9.57 21.13 11.58
CA PHE A 44 -10.61 21.76 12.39
C PHE A 44 -11.53 20.67 12.95
N LYS A 45 -11.49 20.47 14.27
CA LYS A 45 -12.45 19.59 14.95
C LYS A 45 -13.63 20.43 15.43
N TRP A 46 -14.77 20.24 14.79
CA TRP A 46 -16.02 20.88 15.20
C TRP A 46 -16.64 20.13 16.37
N LYS A 47 -16.87 20.83 17.48
CA LYS A 47 -17.41 20.26 18.71
C LYS A 47 -18.66 21.02 19.16
N CYS A 48 -19.47 20.36 19.98
CA CYS A 48 -20.65 20.94 20.61
C CYS A 48 -20.67 20.60 22.10
N LYS A 49 -20.69 21.62 22.96
CA LYS A 49 -20.68 21.44 24.43
C LYS A 49 -21.86 20.62 24.95
N LEU A 50 -23.02 20.65 24.27
CA LEU A 50 -24.21 19.89 24.67
C LEU A 50 -24.10 18.42 24.25
N LEU A 51 -23.80 18.17 22.97
CA LEU A 51 -23.69 16.81 22.44
C LEU A 51 -22.56 16.04 23.14
N ASN A 52 -21.43 16.69 23.42
CA ASN A 52 -20.32 16.08 24.17
C ASN A 52 -20.70 15.68 25.61
N LYS A 53 -21.75 16.29 26.19
CA LYS A 53 -22.31 15.95 27.51
C LYS A 53 -23.51 14.98 27.41
N GLY A 54 -23.74 14.37 26.24
CA GLY A 54 -24.88 13.48 26.00
C GLY A 54 -26.24 14.19 25.91
N LYS A 55 -26.28 15.53 25.86
CA LYS A 55 -27.53 16.31 25.78
C LYS A 55 -27.93 16.54 24.33
N SER A 56 -29.23 16.62 24.07
CA SER A 56 -29.78 16.93 22.75
C SER A 56 -29.44 18.36 22.30
N CYS A 57 -29.27 18.56 20.99
CA CYS A 57 -29.07 19.88 20.42
C CYS A 57 -30.39 20.67 20.45
N LYS A 58 -30.37 21.91 20.93
CA LYS A 58 -31.54 22.81 20.91
C LYS A 58 -32.08 23.11 19.52
N ARG A 59 -31.27 22.91 18.48
CA ARG A 59 -31.65 23.08 17.06
C ARG A 59 -32.01 21.76 16.37
N GLY A 60 -32.12 20.66 17.12
CA GLY A 60 -32.49 19.33 16.62
C GLY A 60 -31.37 18.58 15.87
N PHE A 61 -30.16 19.13 15.77
CA PHE A 61 -29.06 18.43 15.07
C PHE A 61 -28.50 17.26 15.89
N LYS A 62 -28.27 16.13 15.22
CA LYS A 62 -27.62 14.93 15.80
C LYS A 62 -26.08 14.98 15.70
N HIS A 63 -25.54 15.79 14.80
CA HIS A 63 -24.09 15.93 14.57
C HIS A 63 -23.71 17.41 14.41
N VAL A 64 -22.44 17.72 14.69
CA VAL A 64 -21.89 19.07 14.50
C VAL A 64 -21.55 19.28 13.02
N GLY A 65 -21.92 20.44 12.47
CA GLY A 65 -21.70 20.75 11.06
C GLY A 65 -21.62 22.27 10.81
N LYS A 66 -21.48 22.66 9.53
CA LYS A 66 -21.43 24.08 9.11
C LYS A 66 -22.62 24.89 9.62
N LYS A 67 -23.80 24.27 9.73
CA LYS A 67 -25.03 24.90 10.25
C LYS A 67 -24.93 25.31 11.73
N CYS A 68 -23.91 24.83 12.46
CA CYS A 68 -23.69 25.16 13.87
C CYS A 68 -22.95 26.50 14.07
N PHE A 69 -22.43 27.14 13.02
CA PHE A 69 -21.75 28.44 13.13
C PHE A 69 -22.71 29.48 13.72
N GLY A 70 -22.22 30.29 14.67
CA GLY A 70 -23.03 31.24 15.45
C GLY A 70 -23.79 30.63 16.64
N CYS A 71 -23.77 29.31 16.85
CA CYS A 71 -24.37 28.70 18.04
C CYS A 71 -23.46 28.87 19.27
N LYS A 72 -24.00 29.35 20.39
CA LYS A 72 -23.22 29.53 21.65
C LYS A 72 -22.60 28.26 22.24
N TYR A 73 -23.08 27.08 21.84
CA TYR A 73 -22.57 25.79 22.30
C TYR A 73 -21.57 25.17 21.31
N TYR A 74 -21.43 25.75 20.12
CA TYR A 74 -20.45 25.35 19.12
C TYR A 74 -19.08 25.93 19.47
N TYR A 75 -18.04 25.15 19.23
CA TYR A 75 -16.66 25.61 19.23
C TYR A 75 -15.84 24.73 18.29
N ASP A 76 -14.82 25.30 17.69
CA ASP A 76 -13.82 24.56 16.92
C ASP A 76 -12.52 24.45 17.71
N GLU A 77 -11.83 23.33 17.50
CA GLU A 77 -10.47 23.13 17.96
C GLU A 77 -9.59 23.02 16.72
N LYS A 78 -8.62 23.94 16.60
CA LYS A 78 -7.63 23.92 15.52
C LYS A 78 -6.44 23.09 15.99
N ILE A 79 -6.19 21.98 15.30
CA ILE A 79 -5.08 21.08 15.61
C ILE A 79 -4.09 21.18 14.46
N ASN A 80 -2.86 21.58 14.78
CA ASN A 80 -1.74 21.47 13.85
C ASN A 80 -0.93 20.21 14.18
N ASN A 81 -0.87 19.27 13.24
CA ASN A 81 0.00 18.10 13.36
C ASN A 81 1.22 18.30 12.45
N GLN A 82 2.35 18.64 13.06
CA GLN A 82 3.62 18.82 12.38
C GLN A 82 4.40 17.49 12.35
N PRO A 83 4.81 16.98 11.18
CA PRO A 83 5.74 15.86 11.11
C PRO A 83 7.10 16.26 11.69
N SER A 84 7.68 15.40 12.53
CA SER A 84 9.06 15.52 13.00
C SER A 84 9.98 14.65 12.16
N LEU A 85 11.20 15.12 11.91
CA LEU A 85 12.27 14.28 11.36
C LEU A 85 12.71 13.26 12.41
N MET A 86 13.05 12.08 11.93
CA MET A 86 13.65 11.00 12.71
C MET A 86 15.15 10.81 12.41
N LEU A 87 15.65 11.52 11.39
CA LEU A 87 17.06 11.53 11.03
C LEU A 87 17.89 12.37 12.01
N GLU A 88 19.18 12.06 12.07
CA GLU A 88 20.17 12.87 12.78
C GLU A 88 20.38 14.23 12.07
N GLU A 89 20.97 15.17 12.81
CA GLU A 89 21.25 16.51 12.30
C GLU A 89 22.29 16.43 11.16
N GLY A 90 22.03 17.09 10.03
CA GLY A 90 22.85 17.01 8.80
C GLY A 90 22.49 15.85 7.86
N SER A 91 21.88 14.75 8.35
CA SER A 91 21.49 13.63 7.48
C SER A 91 20.28 13.92 6.59
N TYR A 92 19.54 14.99 6.86
CA TYR A 92 18.36 15.34 6.06
C TYR A 92 18.74 15.89 4.68
N GLU A 93 19.82 16.64 4.57
CA GLU A 93 20.31 17.18 3.28
C GLU A 93 20.76 16.05 2.37
N GLN A 94 21.56 15.11 2.90
CA GLN A 94 21.93 13.89 2.18
C GLN A 94 20.70 13.10 1.70
N PHE A 95 19.69 12.95 2.57
CA PHE A 95 18.45 12.28 2.18
C PHE A 95 17.73 13.02 1.03
N LEU A 96 17.77 14.36 1.00
CA LEU A 96 17.17 15.14 -0.08
C LEU A 96 17.92 14.93 -1.40
N ASP A 97 19.26 14.92 -1.37
CA ASP A 97 20.08 14.66 -2.57
C ASP A 97 19.85 13.25 -3.12
N GLU A 98 19.76 12.25 -2.24
CA GLU A 98 19.42 10.87 -2.62
C GLU A 98 18.00 10.76 -3.17
N LEU A 99 17.04 11.48 -2.58
CA LEU A 99 15.67 11.55 -3.07
C LEU A 99 15.60 12.21 -4.45
N ASP A 100 16.35 13.28 -4.68
CA ASP A 100 16.43 13.97 -5.97
C ASP A 100 17.01 13.04 -7.04
N THR A 101 18.10 12.34 -6.73
CA THR A 101 18.68 11.31 -7.61
C THR A 101 17.66 10.22 -7.97
N PHE A 102 16.85 9.78 -6.99
CA PHE A 102 15.78 8.82 -7.22
C PHE A 102 14.65 9.40 -8.09
N GLU A 103 14.25 10.66 -7.87
CA GLU A 103 13.24 11.34 -8.69
C GLU A 103 13.71 11.53 -10.13
N ASP A 104 14.96 11.93 -10.35
CA ASP A 104 15.58 12.04 -11.67
C ASP A 104 15.62 10.70 -12.41
N TRP A 105 16.01 9.62 -11.71
CA TRP A 105 15.96 8.28 -12.27
C TRP A 105 14.53 7.87 -12.65
N MET A 106 13.55 8.11 -11.78
CA MET A 106 12.14 7.83 -12.07
C MET A 106 11.62 8.60 -13.28
N ASP A 107 11.98 9.87 -13.41
CA ASP A 107 11.59 10.72 -14.53
C ASP A 107 12.27 10.27 -15.83
N SER A 108 13.51 9.78 -15.76
CA SER A 108 14.23 9.21 -16.91
C SER A 108 13.52 7.98 -17.51
N LEU A 109 12.78 7.22 -16.69
CA LEU A 109 12.03 6.03 -17.07
C LEU A 109 10.59 6.36 -17.52
N GLN A 110 10.13 7.59 -17.29
CA GLN A 110 8.73 7.95 -17.52
C GLN A 110 8.35 7.78 -18.99
N LEU A 111 7.19 7.15 -19.22
CA LEU A 111 6.61 6.88 -20.55
C LEU A 111 7.40 5.93 -21.47
N LYS A 112 8.59 5.47 -21.07
CA LYS A 112 9.38 4.47 -21.81
C LYS A 112 8.87 3.06 -21.53
N ASN A 113 8.97 2.20 -22.54
CA ASN A 113 8.92 0.76 -22.31
C ASN A 113 10.34 0.33 -21.97
N THR A 114 10.49 -0.24 -20.79
CA THR A 114 11.76 -0.52 -20.12
C THR A 114 11.93 -2.02 -19.99
N ASP A 115 13.13 -2.53 -20.22
CA ASP A 115 13.47 -3.94 -20.01
C ASP A 115 13.65 -4.20 -18.52
N ILE A 116 12.97 -5.23 -18.02
CA ILE A 116 12.90 -5.58 -16.60
C ILE A 116 13.16 -7.07 -16.47
N GLU A 117 14.04 -7.42 -15.55
CA GLU A 117 14.33 -8.80 -15.16
C GLU A 117 14.15 -8.95 -13.65
N GLY A 118 13.60 -10.08 -13.21
CA GLY A 118 13.55 -10.39 -11.78
C GLY A 118 12.95 -11.75 -11.48
N GLU A 119 13.10 -12.17 -10.23
CA GLU A 119 12.48 -13.38 -9.70
C GLU A 119 11.18 -13.04 -8.95
N ILE A 120 10.11 -13.76 -9.29
CA ILE A 120 8.80 -13.56 -8.68
C ILE A 120 8.82 -14.17 -7.27
N ILE A 121 8.76 -13.36 -6.22
CA ILE A 121 8.61 -13.88 -4.85
C ILE A 121 7.20 -14.44 -4.64
N SER A 122 6.20 -13.75 -5.17
CA SER A 122 4.81 -14.16 -4.96
C SER A 122 3.91 -13.61 -6.04
N VAL A 123 2.87 -14.36 -6.35
CA VAL A 123 1.77 -13.94 -7.22
C VAL A 123 0.54 -13.71 -6.36
N LYS A 124 -0.07 -12.54 -6.48
CA LYS A 124 -1.16 -12.09 -5.61
C LYS A 124 -2.36 -11.61 -6.44
N PRO A 125 -3.58 -12.09 -6.21
CA PRO A 125 -4.78 -11.52 -6.79
C PRO A 125 -4.89 -10.00 -6.54
N ALA A 126 -5.02 -9.22 -7.61
CA ALA A 126 -5.24 -7.79 -7.55
C ALA A 126 -6.74 -7.51 -7.40
N LEU A 127 -7.20 -7.31 -6.17
CA LEU A 127 -8.60 -7.07 -5.85
C LEU A 127 -8.91 -5.57 -5.68
N VAL A 128 -10.11 -5.17 -6.13
CA VAL A 128 -10.64 -3.82 -5.96
C VAL A 128 -11.99 -3.89 -5.26
N LYS A 129 -12.13 -3.16 -4.15
CA LYS A 129 -13.36 -3.03 -3.38
C LYS A 129 -14.08 -1.74 -3.76
N THR A 130 -15.30 -1.85 -4.27
CA THR A 130 -16.16 -0.69 -4.57
C THR A 130 -17.30 -0.64 -3.56
N ILE A 131 -17.51 0.52 -2.93
CA ILE A 131 -18.62 0.78 -2.00
C ILE A 131 -19.60 1.75 -2.66
N GLU A 132 -20.84 1.29 -2.87
CA GLU A 132 -21.94 2.04 -3.47
C GLU A 132 -23.23 1.76 -2.68
N ASN A 133 -23.96 2.80 -2.25
CA ASN A 133 -25.25 2.68 -1.54
C ASN A 133 -25.23 1.69 -0.37
N ASN A 134 -24.20 1.75 0.49
CA ASN A 134 -23.93 0.82 1.61
C ASN A 134 -23.69 -0.64 1.22
N ASN A 135 -23.63 -0.97 -0.07
CA ASN A 135 -23.20 -2.27 -0.56
C ASN A 135 -21.72 -2.21 -0.93
N SER A 136 -20.96 -3.24 -0.54
CA SER A 136 -19.57 -3.40 -0.97
C SER A 136 -19.43 -4.58 -1.90
N ARG A 137 -18.71 -4.39 -3.01
CA ARG A 137 -18.35 -5.46 -3.95
C ARG A 137 -16.84 -5.55 -4.08
N LEU A 138 -16.31 -6.76 -4.03
CA LEU A 138 -14.89 -7.04 -4.25
C LEU A 138 -14.74 -7.69 -5.62
N ASN A 139 -13.92 -7.11 -6.49
CA ASN A 139 -13.72 -7.55 -7.87
C ASN A 139 -12.27 -7.97 -8.09
N LEU A 140 -12.05 -9.07 -8.80
CA LEU A 140 -10.74 -9.45 -9.30
C LEU A 140 -10.43 -8.63 -10.55
N ASN A 141 -9.38 -7.83 -10.52
CA ASN A 141 -8.96 -6.99 -11.65
C ASN A 141 -7.77 -7.60 -12.42
N GLY A 142 -6.99 -8.46 -11.77
CA GLY A 142 -5.78 -9.06 -12.33
C GLY A 142 -4.94 -9.70 -11.24
N TYR A 143 -3.63 -9.73 -11.44
CA TYR A 143 -2.66 -10.21 -10.46
C TYR A 143 -1.49 -9.24 -10.37
N PHE A 144 -0.89 -9.18 -9.18
CA PHE A 144 0.41 -8.59 -8.96
C PHE A 144 1.45 -9.68 -8.86
N LEU A 145 2.46 -9.62 -9.72
CA LEU A 145 3.73 -10.31 -9.52
C LEU A 145 4.57 -9.42 -8.60
N HIS A 146 5.09 -9.97 -7.52
CA HIS A 146 5.86 -9.24 -6.52
C HIS A 146 7.33 -9.64 -6.60
N PHE A 147 8.22 -8.65 -6.62
CA PHE A 147 9.67 -8.79 -6.58
C PHE A 147 10.21 -7.93 -5.43
N ASN A 148 11.37 -8.28 -4.90
CA ASN A 148 12.16 -7.52 -3.92
C ASN A 148 13.57 -7.26 -4.44
N ASP A 149 13.90 -7.88 -5.58
CA ASP A 149 15.16 -7.79 -6.28
C ASP A 149 14.85 -7.85 -7.77
N ALA A 150 15.27 -6.83 -8.51
CA ALA A 150 15.02 -6.74 -9.95
C ALA A 150 16.09 -5.90 -10.64
N PHE A 151 16.30 -6.13 -11.93
CA PHE A 151 17.07 -5.25 -12.80
C PHE A 151 16.09 -4.47 -13.69
N ILE A 152 16.24 -3.15 -13.70
CA ILE A 152 15.48 -2.22 -14.54
C ILE A 152 16.49 -1.56 -15.47
N GLU A 153 16.54 -1.99 -16.72
CA GLU A 153 17.66 -1.78 -17.64
C GLU A 153 18.99 -2.19 -16.98
N THR A 154 19.88 -1.23 -16.72
CA THR A 154 21.17 -1.42 -16.05
C THR A 154 21.13 -1.13 -14.55
N THR A 155 19.98 -0.67 -14.03
CA THR A 155 19.83 -0.30 -12.62
C THR A 155 19.36 -1.50 -11.82
N HIS A 156 20.16 -1.90 -10.84
CA HIS A 156 19.76 -2.89 -9.84
C HIS A 156 18.82 -2.25 -8.80
N TRP A 157 17.66 -2.87 -8.59
CA TRP A 157 16.59 -2.43 -7.72
C TRP A 157 16.44 -3.41 -6.54
N GLU A 158 16.65 -2.92 -5.33
CA GLU A 158 16.81 -3.69 -4.09
C GLU A 158 15.66 -3.38 -3.11
N ASP A 159 14.43 -3.33 -3.62
CA ASP A 159 13.24 -3.05 -2.81
C ASP A 159 11.99 -3.68 -3.45
N HIS A 160 10.86 -3.64 -2.75
CA HIS A 160 9.60 -4.19 -3.20
C HIS A 160 9.04 -3.44 -4.42
N CYS A 161 8.88 -4.15 -5.53
CA CYS A 161 8.20 -3.68 -6.73
C CYS A 161 7.20 -4.71 -7.24
N TYR A 162 6.29 -4.27 -8.12
CA TYR A 162 5.17 -5.09 -8.55
C TYR A 162 4.94 -4.99 -10.06
N ALA A 163 4.63 -6.10 -10.71
CA ALA A 163 4.10 -6.10 -12.08
C ALA A 163 2.59 -6.39 -12.05
N PHE A 164 1.79 -5.53 -12.68
CA PHE A 164 0.37 -5.81 -12.86
C PHE A 164 0.13 -6.59 -14.17
N ILE A 165 -0.51 -7.75 -14.04
CA ILE A 165 -0.91 -8.58 -15.17
C ILE A 165 -2.42 -8.83 -15.17
N PHE A 166 -2.98 -9.00 -16.36
CA PHE A 166 -4.39 -9.35 -16.53
C PHE A 166 -4.63 -10.85 -16.31
N PRO A 167 -5.87 -11.25 -15.98
CA PRO A 167 -6.21 -12.66 -15.75
C PRO A 167 -5.87 -13.59 -16.93
N ASP A 168 -6.00 -13.11 -18.17
CA ASP A 168 -5.65 -13.90 -19.36
C ASP A 168 -4.16 -14.15 -19.47
N MET A 169 -3.34 -13.19 -19.05
CA MET A 169 -1.89 -13.34 -19.03
C MET A 169 -1.48 -14.34 -17.94
N GLN A 170 -2.10 -14.28 -16.76
CA GLN A 170 -1.89 -15.28 -15.71
C GLN A 170 -2.30 -16.68 -16.18
N LYS A 171 -3.44 -16.81 -16.88
CA LYS A 171 -3.87 -18.10 -17.44
C LYS A 171 -2.93 -18.63 -18.51
N ARG A 172 -2.33 -17.75 -19.32
CA ARG A 172 -1.43 -18.12 -20.42
C ARG A 172 -0.04 -18.52 -19.93
N PHE A 173 0.53 -17.73 -19.03
CA PHE A 173 1.91 -17.91 -18.57
C PHE A 173 2.01 -18.68 -17.27
N GLU A 174 0.91 -18.79 -16.51
CA GLU A 174 0.87 -19.53 -15.24
C GLU A 174 2.02 -19.11 -14.32
N PHE A 175 2.21 -17.80 -14.13
CA PHE A 175 3.30 -17.32 -13.27
C PHE A 175 3.15 -17.87 -11.86
N ALA A 176 4.27 -18.31 -11.29
CA ALA A 176 4.36 -18.82 -9.94
C ALA A 176 5.50 -18.13 -9.17
N ALA A 177 5.51 -18.31 -7.85
CA ALA A 177 6.64 -17.90 -7.01
C ALA A 177 7.90 -18.69 -7.38
N GLY A 178 9.06 -18.05 -7.43
CA GLY A 178 10.35 -18.60 -7.86
C GLY A 178 10.58 -18.59 -9.38
N ASP A 179 9.59 -18.20 -10.18
CA ASP A 179 9.79 -18.04 -11.62
C ASP A 179 10.69 -16.82 -11.88
N ARG A 180 11.72 -16.98 -12.71
CA ARG A 180 12.58 -15.88 -13.17
C ARG A 180 12.14 -15.46 -14.56
N ILE A 181 11.84 -14.17 -14.72
CA ILE A 181 11.27 -13.63 -15.95
C ILE A 181 12.00 -12.38 -16.42
N GLU A 182 11.97 -12.18 -17.73
CA GLU A 182 12.34 -10.94 -18.39
C GLU A 182 11.13 -10.42 -19.16
N PHE A 183 10.87 -9.12 -19.13
CA PHE A 183 9.75 -8.52 -19.85
C PHE A 183 9.97 -7.03 -20.10
N ARG A 184 9.16 -6.47 -21.00
CA ARG A 184 9.10 -5.02 -21.22
C ARG A 184 7.84 -4.44 -20.61
N ALA A 185 7.97 -3.34 -19.87
CA ALA A 185 6.83 -2.66 -19.28
C ALA A 185 7.05 -1.15 -19.15
N ARG A 186 5.97 -0.44 -18.82
CA ARG A 186 6.05 0.96 -18.37
C ARG A 186 6.23 0.99 -16.87
N VAL A 187 7.28 1.66 -16.44
CA VAL A 187 7.55 1.93 -15.03
C VAL A 187 6.63 3.07 -14.57
N GLY A 188 6.03 2.93 -13.40
CA GLY A 188 5.18 3.95 -12.81
C GLY A 188 5.10 3.85 -11.30
N LEU A 189 4.51 4.87 -10.68
CA LEU A 189 4.29 4.91 -9.23
C LEU A 189 2.82 4.80 -8.89
N ASP A 190 2.53 3.94 -7.91
CA ASP A 190 1.20 3.73 -7.37
C ASP A 190 1.18 3.94 -5.84
N TRP A 191 0.91 5.18 -5.45
CA TRP A 191 0.99 5.69 -4.07
C TRP A 191 2.35 5.40 -3.43
N GLY A 192 3.41 5.70 -4.21
CA GLY A 192 4.79 5.48 -3.84
C GLY A 192 5.30 4.06 -4.11
N ARG A 193 4.46 3.07 -4.47
CA ARG A 193 4.95 1.75 -4.89
C ARG A 193 5.46 1.81 -6.33
N LEU A 194 6.59 1.17 -6.60
CA LEU A 194 7.04 0.97 -7.98
C LEU A 194 6.19 -0.13 -8.62
N VAL A 195 5.52 0.21 -9.73
CA VAL A 195 4.63 -0.72 -10.44
C VAL A 195 4.92 -0.71 -11.93
N PHE A 196 5.14 -1.91 -12.48
CA PHE A 196 5.29 -2.18 -13.89
C PHE A 196 3.92 -2.46 -14.52
N ASN A 197 3.57 -1.67 -15.54
CA ASN A 197 2.29 -1.73 -16.23
C ASN A 197 2.48 -1.97 -17.72
N LYS A 198 1.42 -2.41 -18.43
CA LYS A 198 1.46 -2.67 -19.88
C LYS A 198 2.57 -3.66 -20.29
N ILE A 199 2.66 -4.74 -19.52
CA ILE A 199 3.65 -5.80 -19.70
C ILE A 199 3.49 -6.45 -21.07
N ASN A 200 4.60 -6.62 -21.77
CA ASN A 200 4.69 -7.27 -23.06
C ASN A 200 6.07 -7.94 -23.21
N SER A 201 6.26 -8.71 -24.29
CA SER A 201 7.53 -9.37 -24.60
C SER A 201 8.08 -10.23 -23.45
N VAL A 202 7.18 -10.93 -22.75
CA VAL A 202 7.54 -11.77 -21.61
C VAL A 202 8.34 -12.99 -22.08
N GLN A 203 9.48 -13.21 -21.45
CA GLN A 203 10.33 -14.40 -21.59
C GLN A 203 10.47 -15.07 -20.23
N MET A 204 10.31 -16.39 -20.21
CA MET A 204 10.57 -17.20 -19.01
C MET A 204 12.03 -17.62 -19.04
N LEU A 205 12.84 -17.09 -18.13
CA LEU A 205 14.25 -17.46 -17.99
C LEU A 205 14.39 -18.76 -17.18
N ASN A 206 13.59 -18.88 -16.12
CA ASN A 206 13.51 -20.08 -15.30
C ASN A 206 12.07 -20.33 -14.80
N ARG A 207 11.73 -21.61 -14.63
CA ARG A 207 10.47 -22.08 -14.06
C ARG A 207 10.74 -22.76 -12.73
N SER A 208 10.08 -22.29 -11.68
CA SER A 208 10.15 -22.88 -10.33
C SER A 208 9.50 -24.26 -10.25
N GLY A 209 8.46 -24.50 -11.05
CA GLY A 209 7.56 -25.65 -10.87
C GLY A 209 6.55 -25.49 -9.72
N ASN A 210 6.54 -24.34 -9.05
CA ASN A 210 5.59 -24.05 -7.98
C ASN A 210 4.16 -23.88 -8.53
N GLN A 211 3.17 -24.07 -7.65
CA GLN A 211 1.78 -23.90 -8.01
C GLN A 211 1.47 -22.43 -8.35
N SER A 212 0.97 -22.19 -9.55
CA SER A 212 0.48 -20.89 -9.98
C SER A 212 -0.94 -20.63 -9.46
N TRP A 213 -1.31 -19.35 -9.32
CA TRP A 213 -2.70 -19.00 -9.03
C TRP A 213 -3.58 -19.21 -10.25
N SER A 214 -4.68 -19.95 -10.07
CA SER A 214 -5.79 -19.98 -11.01
C SER A 214 -6.85 -18.92 -10.72
N ASN A 215 -7.61 -18.54 -11.76
CA ASN A 215 -8.75 -17.61 -11.61
C ASN A 215 -9.80 -18.15 -10.65
N SER A 216 -10.04 -19.47 -10.64
CA SER A 216 -11.01 -20.10 -9.74
C SER A 216 -10.57 -19.98 -8.28
N GLU A 217 -9.30 -20.26 -7.97
CA GLU A 217 -8.75 -20.11 -6.62
C GLU A 217 -8.82 -18.65 -6.14
N ALA A 218 -8.48 -17.70 -7.01
CA ALA A 218 -8.56 -16.27 -6.69
C ALA A 218 -10.00 -15.85 -6.36
N LEU A 219 -10.99 -16.37 -7.07
CA LEU A 219 -12.42 -16.11 -6.80
C LEU A 219 -12.88 -16.75 -5.48
N VAL A 220 -12.41 -17.95 -5.14
CA VAL A 220 -12.69 -18.58 -3.84
C VAL A 220 -12.08 -17.77 -2.70
N ALA A 221 -10.79 -17.42 -2.81
CA ALA A 221 -10.09 -16.62 -1.79
C ALA A 221 -10.76 -15.25 -1.59
N ARG A 222 -11.27 -14.63 -2.66
CA ARG A 222 -12.07 -13.40 -2.60
C ARG A 222 -13.32 -13.53 -1.71
N HIS A 223 -13.96 -14.71 -1.68
CA HIS A 223 -15.16 -14.94 -0.88
C HIS A 223 -14.87 -15.16 0.61
N THR A 224 -13.69 -15.67 0.95
CA THR A 224 -13.31 -15.99 2.33
C THR A 224 -12.37 -14.94 2.94
N ILE A 225 -12.02 -13.89 2.19
CA ILE A 225 -11.00 -12.93 2.59
C ILE A 225 -11.36 -12.18 3.88
N VAL A 226 -10.36 -11.96 4.75
CA VAL A 226 -10.52 -11.21 6.00
C VAL A 226 -9.78 -9.89 5.93
N THR A 227 -10.40 -8.82 6.42
CA THR A 227 -9.78 -7.48 6.49
C THR A 227 -9.07 -7.28 7.82
N HIS A 228 -7.81 -6.82 7.78
CA HIS A 228 -7.08 -6.43 8.98
C HIS A 228 -7.20 -4.93 9.26
N HIS A 229 -7.45 -4.59 10.52
CA HIS A 229 -7.55 -3.20 10.95
C HIS A 229 -6.18 -2.48 11.03
N LYS A 230 -5.11 -3.23 11.30
CA LYS A 230 -3.71 -2.78 11.34
C LYS A 230 -2.94 -3.33 10.14
N GLN A 231 -2.08 -2.51 9.54
CA GLN A 231 -1.25 -2.91 8.41
C GLN A 231 0.13 -3.35 8.90
N ARG A 232 0.20 -4.55 9.47
CA ARG A 232 1.48 -5.11 9.96
C ARG A 232 2.42 -5.40 8.79
N THR A 233 3.69 -5.06 8.94
CA THR A 233 4.75 -5.26 7.94
C THR A 233 4.86 -6.71 7.49
N LYS A 234 4.84 -7.66 8.43
CA LYS A 234 4.85 -9.11 8.14
C LYS A 234 3.77 -9.51 7.13
N CYS A 235 2.58 -8.94 7.25
CA CYS A 235 1.47 -9.24 6.35
C CYS A 235 1.52 -8.49 5.03
N LEU A 236 2.19 -7.34 4.93
CA LEU A 236 2.31 -6.59 3.67
C LEU A 236 3.10 -7.38 2.62
N HIS A 237 4.12 -8.10 3.07
CA HIS A 237 5.06 -8.81 2.18
C HIS A 237 4.77 -10.31 2.09
N CYS A 238 4.08 -10.91 3.07
CA CYS A 238 3.62 -12.30 3.01
C CYS A 238 2.86 -12.63 1.73
N GLN A 239 3.06 -13.84 1.21
CA GLN A 239 2.41 -14.36 0.00
C GLN A 239 0.87 -14.30 0.02
N PHE A 240 0.24 -14.35 1.21
CA PHE A 240 -1.21 -14.33 1.36
C PHE A 240 -1.80 -12.96 1.72
N GLY A 241 -0.95 -11.98 2.06
CA GLY A 241 -1.38 -10.64 2.40
C GLY A 241 -1.45 -9.74 1.17
N ILE A 242 -2.59 -9.08 0.98
CA ILE A 242 -2.83 -8.20 -0.16
C ILE A 242 -3.33 -6.83 0.28
N LEU A 243 -2.89 -5.79 -0.44
CA LEU A 243 -3.45 -4.45 -0.34
C LEU A 243 -4.56 -4.29 -1.38
N VAL A 244 -5.79 -4.16 -0.89
CA VAL A 244 -6.99 -3.97 -1.72
C VAL A 244 -7.28 -2.49 -1.85
N ASP A 245 -7.36 -2.00 -3.09
CA ASP A 245 -7.81 -0.64 -3.36
C ASP A 245 -9.31 -0.53 -3.10
N VAL A 246 -9.69 0.44 -2.26
CA VAL A 246 -11.07 0.71 -1.88
C VAL A 246 -11.51 2.02 -2.52
N VAL A 247 -12.59 1.97 -3.29
CA VAL A 247 -13.23 3.13 -3.89
C VAL A 247 -14.61 3.30 -3.28
N ASP A 248 -14.74 4.28 -2.39
CA ASP A 248 -16.01 4.63 -1.77
C ASP A 248 -16.70 5.74 -2.56
N LYS A 249 -17.72 5.33 -3.32
CA LYS A 249 -18.56 6.22 -4.13
C LYS A 249 -19.81 6.69 -3.39
N SER A 250 -20.03 6.25 -2.15
CA SER A 250 -21.13 6.75 -1.32
C SER A 250 -20.90 8.17 -0.80
N LEU A 251 -19.64 8.62 -0.81
CA LEU A 251 -19.24 9.95 -0.35
C LEU A 251 -19.27 11.00 -1.48
N PRO A 252 -19.57 12.28 -1.17
CA PRO A 252 -19.63 13.37 -2.17
C PRO A 252 -18.33 13.59 -2.94
N ARG A 253 -17.20 13.18 -2.35
CA ARG A 253 -15.92 13.05 -3.04
C ARG A 253 -15.51 11.60 -2.89
N TRP A 254 -15.26 10.94 -4.02
CA TRP A 254 -14.80 9.55 -4.02
C TRP A 254 -13.58 9.44 -3.11
N LYS A 255 -13.72 8.62 -2.07
CA LYS A 255 -12.62 8.37 -1.16
C LYS A 255 -11.92 7.12 -1.64
N ARG A 256 -10.63 7.28 -1.97
CA ARG A 256 -9.75 6.15 -2.23
C ARG A 256 -8.95 5.83 -0.97
N SER A 257 -8.87 4.56 -0.62
CA SER A 257 -8.02 4.05 0.46
C SER A 257 -7.50 2.66 0.13
N ARG A 258 -6.60 2.14 0.96
CA ARG A 258 -6.16 0.74 0.90
C ARG A 258 -6.49 0.02 2.19
N GLU A 259 -7.00 -1.19 2.06
CA GLU A 259 -7.25 -2.12 3.15
C GLU A 259 -6.30 -3.32 2.99
N LEU A 260 -5.61 -3.69 4.06
CA LEU A 260 -4.84 -4.93 4.10
C LEU A 260 -5.80 -6.08 4.37
N MET A 261 -5.74 -7.11 3.55
CA MET A 261 -6.59 -8.29 3.65
C MET A 261 -5.75 -9.58 3.55
N CYS A 262 -6.22 -10.65 4.19
CA CYS A 262 -5.59 -11.98 4.17
C CYS A 262 -6.41 -12.96 3.32
N LEU A 263 -5.77 -13.52 2.29
CA LEU A 263 -6.36 -14.50 1.36
C LEU A 263 -6.61 -15.88 2.01
N LYS A 264 -5.97 -16.17 3.14
CA LYS A 264 -6.13 -17.41 3.91
C LYS A 264 -7.08 -17.27 5.11
N SER A 265 -7.83 -16.18 5.19
CA SER A 265 -8.86 -15.97 6.20
C SER A 265 -8.35 -15.97 7.64
N VAL A 266 -7.07 -15.69 7.85
CA VAL A 266 -6.48 -15.57 9.19
C VAL A 266 -6.96 -14.25 9.80
N ASN A 267 -7.60 -14.31 10.97
CA ASN A 267 -8.14 -13.12 11.64
C ASN A 267 -7.08 -12.35 12.43
N ASP A 268 -6.23 -13.06 13.16
CA ASP A 268 -5.15 -12.48 13.95
C ASP A 268 -3.78 -12.86 13.37
N PRO A 269 -3.01 -11.88 12.84
CA PRO A 269 -1.68 -12.13 12.33
C PRO A 269 -0.66 -12.64 13.35
N GLU A 270 -0.82 -12.39 14.66
CA GLU A 270 0.16 -12.85 15.66
C GLU A 270 0.19 -14.37 15.80
N VAL A 271 -0.93 -15.03 15.51
CA VAL A 271 -1.07 -16.50 15.60
C VAL A 271 -1.12 -17.14 14.21
N CYS A 272 -0.67 -16.42 13.18
CA CYS A 272 -0.71 -16.89 11.81
C CYS A 272 0.33 -18.02 11.60
N VAL A 273 -0.16 -19.25 11.41
CA VAL A 273 0.66 -20.43 11.15
C VAL A 273 1.50 -20.30 9.86
N TYR A 274 1.06 -19.51 8.90
CA TYR A 274 1.77 -19.35 7.61
C TYR A 274 3.08 -18.57 7.74
N HIS A 275 3.23 -17.72 8.76
CA HIS A 275 4.52 -17.10 9.07
C HIS A 275 5.52 -18.08 9.68
N VAL A 276 5.03 -19.15 10.32
CA VAL A 276 5.89 -20.18 10.92
C VAL A 276 6.47 -21.08 9.83
N PHE A 277 5.68 -21.42 8.81
CA PHE A 277 6.15 -22.23 7.68
C PHE A 277 7.17 -21.49 6.81
N GLU A 278 7.02 -20.18 6.58
CA GLU A 278 8.02 -19.36 5.86
C GLU A 278 9.39 -19.41 6.56
N ASN A 279 9.44 -19.27 7.89
CA ASN A 279 10.70 -19.33 8.66
C ASN A 279 11.32 -20.74 8.73
N LEU A 280 10.52 -21.80 8.61
CA LEU A 280 11.01 -23.18 8.66
C LEU A 280 11.63 -23.61 7.32
N ILE A 281 11.11 -23.11 6.20
CA ILE A 281 11.67 -23.36 4.87
C ILE A 281 13.03 -22.66 4.72
N GLU A 282 13.16 -21.41 5.17
CA GLU A 282 14.44 -20.68 5.18
C GLU A 282 15.52 -21.37 6.05
N GLN A 283 15.14 -22.03 7.15
CA GLN A 283 16.09 -22.76 8.01
C GLN A 283 16.53 -24.12 7.43
N GLN A 284 15.73 -24.74 6.57
CA GLN A 284 16.10 -26.00 5.91
C GLN A 284 17.14 -25.79 4.80
N GLU A 285 17.08 -24.66 4.10
CA GLU A 285 18.09 -24.28 3.09
C GLU A 285 19.46 -23.95 3.72
N TRP A 286 19.50 -23.55 4.99
CA TRP A 286 20.75 -23.25 5.72
C TRP A 286 21.38 -24.47 6.41
N CYS A 287 20.62 -25.56 6.62
CA CYS A 287 21.13 -26.80 7.21
C CYS A 287 21.47 -27.88 6.14
N GLY A 288 21.43 -27.49 4.87
CA GLY A 288 21.64 -28.36 3.70
C GLY A 288 22.95 -28.14 2.94
N GLU A 289 23.95 -27.50 3.56
CA GLU A 289 25.36 -27.51 3.11
C GLU A 289 26.22 -28.44 3.99
#